data_AF-A0AAD8CX23-F1
#
_entry.id   AF-A0AAD8CX23-F1
#
_cell.length_a   1.000
_cell.length_b   1.000
_cell.length_c   1.000
_cell.angle_alpha   90.00
_cell.angle_beta   90.00
_cell.angle_gamma   90.00
#
_symmetry.space_group_name_H-M   'P 1'
#
loop_
_entity.id
_entity.type
_entity.pdbx_description
1 polymer ?
#
loop_
_entity_poly.entity_id
_entity_poly.type
_entity_poly.pdbx_seq_one_letter_code
_entity_poly.pdbx_strand_id
1 'polypeptide(L)'
;MELENIVANTVLLKAREGGGGKRKGKSKKWKQMLQFPHISLCEELRQTIEKDYHNLCEKQPIGRLLFRQFCDTRPELARCVRFLDAVAEYEVAPDEKRKECGQQLIDKHLNPRSEEQVPEIPEELACSCAERLEQEACKELFKECNKLIHGYLSVAPFADYLDSMHFNRFLQWKWLERQPVTKYTFRQYRVLGKGGFGEVCACQVRATGKMYACKKLEKKRIKKRKGESMALNEKQILEKVNSRFVVSLAYAYETKDALCLVLTLMNGGDLKFHIYHMGQAGFDEKRAVFYAAELCCGLEDLHREKIVYRDLKPENILLDDHGHIRISDLGLAVHVPEGQTIKGRVGTVGYMAPEVVKNERYTFSPDWWALGCLIYEMIEGQSPFQQRKKKINREEVERLVKEVQEEYSSKFSEEAKSLCRMLLEKDPIQRLGCRGGGAAEVKEHPLFKSINFKRLEAGMLEPPFIPDPQAIYCKDVLDIEQFSTVKGVELEPTDNDFYIKVSTGSIPIPWQNEMIDMECYKELNVFHADGTVPPDLDWRGQPSPEPKQGLLQRLFGRQDCCGNCSDSEEEPTRL
;
A
#
# COMPACT_ATOMS: atom_id res chain seq x y z
N MET A 1 19.82 27.89 13.36
CA MET A 1 18.38 27.64 13.09
C MET A 1 18.17 27.26 11.63
N GLU A 2 18.55 28.08 10.66
CA GLU A 2 18.57 27.70 9.23
C GLU A 2 19.42 26.45 8.94
N LEU A 3 20.57 26.33 9.62
CA LEU A 3 21.52 25.23 9.38
C LEU A 3 20.92 23.84 9.63
N GLU A 4 20.10 23.65 10.68
CA GLU A 4 19.49 22.35 10.97
C GLU A 4 18.52 21.92 9.86
N ASN A 5 17.69 22.85 9.39
CA ASN A 5 16.75 22.60 8.30
C ASN A 5 17.50 22.33 6.99
N ILE A 6 18.51 23.14 6.66
CA ILE A 6 19.34 22.94 5.45
C ILE A 6 20.04 21.58 5.49
N VAL A 7 20.64 21.21 6.62
CA VAL A 7 21.32 19.91 6.78
C VAL A 7 20.31 18.78 6.64
N ALA A 8 19.18 18.85 7.34
CA ALA A 8 18.13 17.84 7.29
C ALA A 8 17.58 17.64 5.86
N ASN A 9 17.41 18.73 5.11
CA ASN A 9 16.92 18.73 3.73
C ASN A 9 17.95 18.13 2.77
N THR A 10 19.19 18.61 2.86
CA THR A 10 20.29 18.14 2.01
C THR A 10 20.52 16.64 2.21
N VAL A 11 20.46 16.16 3.45
CA VAL A 11 20.63 14.73 3.77
C VAL A 11 19.47 13.90 3.22
N LEU A 12 18.23 14.39 3.30
CA LEU A 12 17.06 13.70 2.72
C LEU A 12 17.14 13.63 1.20
N LEU A 13 17.42 14.74 0.53
CA LEU A 13 17.53 14.80 -0.94
C LEU A 13 18.60 13.83 -1.44
N LYS A 14 19.78 13.83 -0.80
CA LYS A 14 20.86 12.88 -1.12
C LYS A 14 20.45 11.42 -0.90
N ALA A 15 19.59 11.14 0.07
CA ALA A 15 19.07 9.78 0.29
C ALA A 15 18.05 9.37 -0.78
N ARG A 16 17.19 10.31 -1.23
CA ARG A 16 16.23 10.10 -2.32
C ARG A 16 16.90 9.79 -3.65
N GLU A 17 18.03 10.44 -3.95
CA GLU A 17 18.86 10.16 -5.14
C GLU A 17 19.54 8.76 -5.11
N GLY A 18 19.29 7.94 -4.09
CA GLY A 18 19.92 6.62 -3.93
C GLY A 18 21.25 6.67 -3.18
N GLY A 19 21.61 7.80 -2.57
CA GLY A 19 22.89 7.99 -1.91
C GLY A 19 24.07 8.10 -2.89
N GLY A 20 25.14 8.78 -2.50
CA GLY A 20 26.26 9.14 -3.38
C GLY A 20 27.18 7.98 -3.85
N GLY A 21 26.66 6.85 -4.30
CA GLY A 21 27.47 5.77 -4.88
C GLY A 21 26.68 4.56 -5.41
N LYS A 22 27.40 3.59 -6.00
CA LYS A 22 26.88 2.39 -6.69
C LYS A 22 25.95 1.46 -5.89
N ARG A 23 25.74 1.73 -4.59
CA ARG A 23 24.99 0.87 -3.67
C ARG A 23 23.51 1.22 -3.54
N LYS A 24 23.02 2.30 -4.18
CA LYS A 24 21.60 2.73 -4.12
C LYS A 24 21.06 2.77 -2.67
N GLY A 25 21.86 3.29 -1.72
CA GLY A 25 21.49 3.39 -0.29
C GLY A 25 21.75 2.14 0.58
N LYS A 26 22.06 0.98 -0.03
CA LYS A 26 22.35 -0.27 0.70
C LYS A 26 23.56 -0.14 1.63
N SER A 27 23.46 -0.74 2.81
CA SER A 27 24.58 -0.91 3.76
C SER A 27 25.76 -1.65 3.10
N LYS A 28 27.00 -1.35 3.49
CA LYS A 28 28.17 -2.11 3.01
C LYS A 28 28.10 -3.61 3.35
N LYS A 29 27.32 -3.98 4.37
CA LYS A 29 27.14 -5.34 4.87
C LYS A 29 25.78 -5.95 4.49
N TRP A 30 25.07 -5.40 3.51
CA TRP A 30 23.68 -5.81 3.24
C TRP A 30 23.53 -7.31 2.89
N LYS A 31 24.49 -7.90 2.15
CA LYS A 31 24.48 -9.35 1.85
C LYS A 31 24.62 -10.23 3.10
N GLN A 32 25.30 -9.73 4.14
CA GLN A 32 25.37 -10.41 5.43
C GLN A 32 24.06 -10.26 6.22
N MET A 33 23.37 -9.13 6.06
CA MET A 33 22.08 -8.87 6.70
C MET A 33 20.94 -9.69 6.09
N LEU A 34 21.04 -10.02 4.79
CA LEU A 34 20.07 -10.82 4.03
C LEU A 34 20.65 -12.17 3.58
N GLN A 35 21.55 -12.75 4.39
CA GLN A 35 22.12 -14.06 4.08
C GLN A 35 21.04 -15.13 4.26
N PHE A 36 20.84 -15.98 3.25
CA PHE A 36 19.88 -17.08 3.37
C PHE A 36 20.27 -18.03 4.51
N PRO A 37 19.27 -18.52 5.27
CA PRO A 37 19.50 -19.62 6.20
C PRO A 37 19.79 -20.90 5.41
N HIS A 38 20.47 -21.84 6.06
CA HIS A 38 20.48 -23.22 5.56
C HIS A 38 19.05 -23.78 5.54
N ILE A 39 18.69 -24.55 4.52
CA ILE A 39 17.32 -25.02 4.30
C ILE A 39 16.72 -25.80 5.48
N SER A 40 17.55 -26.47 6.29
CA SER A 40 17.11 -27.17 7.50
C SER A 40 16.47 -26.23 8.55
N LEU A 41 16.84 -24.95 8.57
CA LEU A 41 16.25 -23.93 9.45
C LEU A 41 14.86 -23.48 8.99
N CYS A 42 14.42 -23.91 7.81
CA CYS A 42 13.10 -23.60 7.25
C CYS A 42 12.09 -24.74 7.44
N GLU A 43 12.43 -25.79 8.18
CA GLU A 43 11.56 -26.98 8.31
C GLU A 43 10.26 -26.67 9.07
N GLU A 44 10.32 -25.93 10.17
CA GLU A 44 9.13 -25.47 10.89
C GLU A 44 8.24 -24.60 9.97
N LEU A 45 8.86 -23.74 9.15
CA LEU A 45 8.14 -22.91 8.19
C LEU A 45 7.46 -23.75 7.11
N ARG A 46 8.12 -24.80 6.61
CA ARG A 46 7.54 -25.74 5.64
C ARG A 46 6.27 -26.40 6.17
N GLN A 47 6.24 -26.74 7.46
CA GLN A 47 5.13 -27.42 8.10
C GLN A 47 3.97 -26.48 8.44
N THR A 48 4.28 -25.23 8.80
CA THR A 48 3.29 -24.25 9.30
C THR A 48 2.71 -23.35 8.22
N ILE A 49 3.36 -23.23 7.05
CA ILE A 49 2.86 -22.39 5.97
C ILE A 49 1.63 -23.00 5.31
N GLU A 50 0.59 -22.18 5.13
CA GLU A 50 -0.60 -22.59 4.40
C GLU A 50 -0.27 -22.81 2.92
N LYS A 51 -0.63 -23.98 2.40
CA LYS A 51 -0.37 -24.40 1.03
C LYS A 51 -1.52 -23.96 0.11
N ASP A 52 -1.77 -22.65 0.05
CA ASP A 52 -2.77 -22.05 -0.83
C ASP A 52 -2.13 -21.50 -2.11
N TYR A 53 -2.56 -22.00 -3.27
CA TYR A 53 -2.01 -21.59 -4.58
C TYR A 53 -2.16 -20.09 -4.81
N HIS A 54 -3.34 -19.53 -4.55
CA HIS A 54 -3.62 -18.13 -4.83
C HIS A 54 -2.77 -17.20 -3.93
N ASN A 55 -2.55 -17.58 -2.69
CA ASN A 55 -1.68 -16.84 -1.78
C ASN A 55 -0.20 -16.94 -2.20
N LEU A 56 0.31 -18.16 -2.40
CA LEU A 56 1.73 -18.39 -2.62
C LEU A 56 2.21 -18.02 -4.03
N CYS A 57 1.42 -18.29 -5.05
CA CYS A 57 1.83 -18.19 -6.46
C CYS A 57 1.25 -16.95 -7.17
N GLU A 58 0.22 -16.30 -6.62
CA GLU A 58 -0.39 -15.11 -7.24
C GLU A 58 -0.19 -13.85 -6.39
N LYS A 59 -0.66 -13.86 -5.13
CA LYS A 59 -0.64 -12.66 -4.27
C LYS A 59 0.76 -12.27 -3.81
N GLN A 60 1.61 -13.24 -3.47
CA GLN A 60 2.96 -13.00 -2.96
C GLN A 60 3.96 -12.77 -4.10
N PRO A 61 4.56 -11.57 -4.24
CA PRO A 61 5.40 -11.23 -5.39
C PRO A 61 6.58 -12.17 -5.62
N ILE A 62 7.34 -12.52 -4.57
CA ILE A 62 8.48 -13.44 -4.68
C ILE A 62 8.00 -14.87 -4.96
N GLY A 63 6.89 -15.29 -4.35
CA GLY A 63 6.31 -16.61 -4.61
C GLY A 63 5.83 -16.76 -6.05
N ARG A 64 5.18 -15.73 -6.62
CA ARG A 64 4.82 -15.66 -8.04
C ARG A 64 6.03 -15.76 -8.97
N LEU A 65 7.11 -15.03 -8.67
CA LEU A 65 8.34 -15.09 -9.46
C LEU A 65 9.01 -16.48 -9.40
N LEU A 66 9.06 -17.11 -8.22
CA LEU A 66 9.64 -18.45 -8.07
C LEU A 66 8.78 -19.54 -8.70
N PHE A 67 7.45 -19.42 -8.62
CA PHE A 67 6.54 -20.31 -9.33
C PHE A 67 6.70 -20.19 -10.84
N ARG A 68 6.84 -18.98 -11.37
CA ARG A 68 7.12 -18.75 -12.79
C ARG A 68 8.47 -19.30 -13.23
N GLN A 69 9.53 -19.10 -12.44
CA GLN A 69 10.84 -19.74 -12.70
C GLN A 69 10.73 -21.27 -12.74
N PHE A 70 9.92 -21.86 -11.85
CA PHE A 70 9.62 -23.29 -11.90
C PHE A 70 8.87 -23.67 -13.19
N CYS A 71 7.82 -22.94 -13.57
CA CYS A 71 7.07 -23.19 -14.80
C CYS A 71 7.96 -23.08 -16.06
N ASP A 72 8.92 -22.16 -16.09
CA ASP A 72 9.85 -21.98 -17.21
C ASP A 72 10.75 -23.21 -17.47
N THR A 73 10.91 -24.09 -16.46
CA THR A 73 11.65 -25.35 -16.62
C THR A 73 10.87 -26.42 -17.40
N ARG A 74 9.56 -26.20 -17.63
CA ARG A 74 8.63 -27.17 -18.20
C ARG A 74 7.85 -26.52 -19.36
N PRO A 75 8.10 -26.91 -20.63
CA PRO A 75 7.50 -26.25 -21.79
C PRO A 75 5.97 -26.12 -21.75
N GLU A 76 5.27 -27.12 -21.21
CA GLU A 76 3.82 -27.12 -21.05
C GLU A 76 3.34 -26.05 -20.06
N LEU A 77 4.02 -25.87 -18.93
CA LEU A 77 3.66 -24.85 -17.94
C LEU A 77 4.04 -23.45 -18.41
N ALA A 78 5.18 -23.32 -19.09
CA ALA A 78 5.66 -22.06 -19.63
C ALA A 78 4.66 -21.47 -20.65
N ARG A 79 3.99 -22.31 -21.44
CA ARG A 79 2.91 -21.89 -22.36
C ARG A 79 1.71 -21.30 -21.61
N CYS A 80 1.28 -21.95 -20.52
CA CYS A 80 0.20 -21.43 -19.66
C CYS A 80 0.55 -20.05 -19.08
N VAL A 81 1.78 -19.87 -18.59
CA VAL A 81 2.25 -18.58 -18.05
C VAL A 81 2.26 -17.50 -19.12
N ARG A 82 2.78 -17.79 -20.32
CA ARG A 82 2.78 -16.84 -21.45
C ARG A 82 1.36 -16.44 -21.87
N PHE A 83 0.42 -17.38 -21.84
CA PHE A 83 -0.99 -17.07 -22.09
C PHE A 83 -1.56 -16.11 -21.05
N LEU A 84 -1.30 -16.33 -19.75
CA LEU A 84 -1.76 -15.43 -18.68
C LEU A 84 -1.18 -14.02 -18.85
N ASP A 85 0.08 -13.91 -19.28
CA ASP A 85 0.71 -12.62 -19.58
C ASP A 85 0.05 -11.92 -20.77
N ALA A 86 -0.25 -12.66 -21.85
CA ALA A 86 -0.97 -12.13 -23.00
C ALA A 86 -2.39 -11.63 -22.64
N VAL A 87 -3.10 -12.34 -21.76
CA VAL A 87 -4.41 -11.89 -21.24
C VAL A 87 -4.26 -10.59 -20.45
N ALA A 88 -3.25 -10.49 -19.57
CA ALA A 88 -2.99 -9.27 -18.80
C ALA A 88 -2.66 -8.07 -19.71
N GLU A 89 -1.90 -8.29 -20.80
CA GLU A 89 -1.62 -7.26 -21.81
C GLU A 89 -2.89 -6.83 -22.57
N TYR A 90 -3.76 -7.78 -22.92
CA TYR A 90 -5.04 -7.51 -23.58
C TYR A 90 -5.96 -6.62 -22.73
N GLU A 91 -6.06 -6.88 -21.42
CA GLU A 91 -6.96 -6.15 -20.52
C GLU A 91 -6.61 -4.65 -20.40
N VAL A 92 -5.34 -4.30 -20.60
CA VAL A 92 -4.81 -2.92 -20.52
C VAL A 92 -4.53 -2.29 -21.89
N ALA A 93 -4.75 -3.04 -22.97
CA ALA A 93 -4.62 -2.54 -24.33
C ALA A 93 -5.57 -1.35 -24.57
N PRO A 94 -5.12 -0.29 -25.28
CA PRO A 94 -6.00 0.78 -25.75
C PRO A 94 -7.19 0.22 -26.54
N ASP A 95 -8.34 0.90 -26.47
CA ASP A 95 -9.57 0.42 -27.12
C ASP A 95 -9.37 0.20 -28.63
N GLU A 96 -8.60 1.08 -29.28
CA GLU A 96 -8.31 1.02 -30.72
C GLU A 96 -7.41 -0.16 -31.12
N LYS A 97 -6.59 -0.66 -30.18
CA LYS A 97 -5.64 -1.77 -30.41
C LYS A 97 -6.12 -3.10 -29.83
N ARG A 98 -7.20 -3.10 -29.03
CA ARG A 98 -7.63 -4.27 -28.29
C ARG A 98 -8.05 -5.41 -29.22
N LYS A 99 -8.74 -5.11 -30.31
CA LYS A 99 -9.14 -6.14 -31.29
C LYS A 99 -7.92 -6.86 -31.89
N GLU A 100 -6.91 -6.10 -32.31
CA GLU A 100 -5.65 -6.65 -32.83
C GLU A 100 -4.92 -7.50 -31.79
N CYS A 101 -4.79 -6.99 -30.55
CA CYS A 101 -4.18 -7.71 -29.45
C CYS A 101 -4.93 -9.03 -29.12
N GLY A 102 -6.26 -8.99 -29.10
CA GLY A 102 -7.09 -10.18 -28.90
C GLY A 102 -6.92 -11.21 -30.00
N GLN A 103 -6.80 -10.78 -31.26
CA GLN A 103 -6.59 -11.68 -32.38
C GLN A 103 -5.23 -12.38 -32.28
N GLN A 104 -4.16 -11.64 -31.96
CA GLN A 104 -2.83 -12.21 -31.74
C GLN A 104 -2.81 -13.24 -30.61
N LEU A 105 -3.53 -12.95 -29.51
CA LEU A 105 -3.67 -13.87 -28.38
C LEU A 105 -4.36 -15.17 -28.81
N ILE A 106 -5.47 -15.09 -29.55
CA ILE A 106 -6.20 -16.25 -30.06
C ILE A 106 -5.32 -17.06 -31.02
N ASP A 107 -4.72 -16.40 -32.01
CA ASP A 107 -3.89 -17.05 -33.03
C ASP A 107 -2.68 -17.77 -32.44
N LYS A 108 -2.09 -17.20 -31.38
CA LYS A 108 -0.91 -17.76 -30.73
C LYS A 108 -1.24 -18.83 -29.71
N HIS A 109 -2.24 -18.63 -28.86
CA HIS A 109 -2.45 -19.49 -27.68
C HIS A 109 -3.67 -20.39 -27.76
N LEU A 110 -4.67 -20.06 -28.57
CA LEU A 110 -5.92 -20.82 -28.67
C LEU A 110 -6.04 -21.58 -30.00
N ASN A 111 -5.19 -21.29 -30.98
CA ASN A 111 -5.18 -21.98 -32.27
C ASN A 111 -4.54 -23.38 -32.16
N PRO A 112 -5.25 -24.46 -32.55
CA PRO A 112 -4.72 -25.83 -32.53
C PRO A 112 -3.49 -26.08 -33.40
N ARG A 113 -3.19 -25.17 -34.34
CA ARG A 113 -2.01 -25.26 -35.22
C ARG A 113 -0.79 -24.52 -34.67
N SER A 114 -0.94 -23.81 -33.56
CA SER A 114 0.14 -23.04 -32.95
C SER A 114 1.00 -23.93 -32.06
N GLU A 115 2.33 -23.76 -32.11
CA GLU A 115 3.25 -24.41 -31.17
C GLU A 115 3.05 -23.92 -29.72
N GLU A 116 2.52 -22.71 -29.58
CA GLU A 116 2.24 -22.01 -28.32
C GLU A 116 0.81 -22.26 -27.80
N GLN A 117 0.08 -23.20 -28.42
CA GLN A 117 -1.27 -23.60 -27.99
C GLN A 117 -1.27 -24.06 -26.52
N VAL A 118 -2.32 -23.68 -25.79
CA VAL A 118 -2.61 -24.12 -24.42
C VAL A 118 -3.74 -25.16 -24.44
N PRO A 119 -3.44 -26.48 -24.36
CA PRO A 119 -4.43 -27.55 -24.49
C PRO A 119 -5.50 -27.57 -23.39
N GLU A 120 -5.24 -26.93 -22.25
CA GLU A 120 -6.15 -26.86 -21.10
C GLU A 120 -7.39 -26.00 -21.38
N ILE A 121 -7.40 -25.23 -22.48
CA ILE A 121 -8.54 -24.41 -22.91
C ILE A 121 -9.32 -25.20 -23.99
N PRO A 122 -10.60 -25.55 -23.74
CA PRO A 122 -11.41 -26.28 -24.71
C PRO A 122 -11.61 -25.50 -26.02
N GLU A 123 -11.60 -26.20 -27.15
CA GLU A 123 -11.80 -25.60 -28.49
C GLU A 123 -13.13 -24.84 -28.60
N GLU A 124 -14.19 -25.30 -27.94
CA GLU A 124 -15.48 -24.61 -27.90
C GLU A 124 -15.38 -23.21 -27.28
N LEU A 125 -14.60 -23.08 -26.20
CA LEU A 125 -14.39 -21.80 -25.54
C LEU A 125 -13.49 -20.89 -26.38
N ALA A 126 -12.46 -21.45 -27.02
CA ALA A 126 -11.62 -20.72 -27.96
C ALA A 126 -12.43 -20.14 -29.14
N CYS A 127 -13.30 -20.95 -29.75
CA CYS A 127 -14.21 -20.51 -30.80
C CYS A 127 -15.16 -19.41 -30.32
N SER A 128 -15.74 -19.57 -29.13
CA SER A 128 -16.62 -18.54 -28.53
C SER A 128 -15.88 -17.22 -28.30
N CYS A 129 -14.63 -17.25 -27.82
CA CYS A 129 -13.81 -16.05 -27.68
C CYS A 129 -13.55 -15.36 -29.03
N ALA A 130 -13.25 -16.12 -30.08
CA ALA A 130 -13.03 -15.58 -31.43
C ALA A 130 -14.29 -14.92 -32.01
N GLU A 131 -15.44 -15.58 -31.90
CA GLU A 131 -16.72 -15.02 -32.34
C GLU A 131 -17.08 -13.73 -31.60
N ARG A 132 -16.90 -13.71 -30.28
CA ARG A 132 -17.18 -12.53 -29.45
C ARG A 132 -16.20 -11.39 -29.72
N LEU A 133 -14.93 -11.67 -29.99
CA LEU A 133 -13.94 -10.65 -30.35
C LEU A 133 -14.34 -9.89 -31.62
N GLU A 134 -14.92 -10.59 -32.61
CA GLU A 134 -15.39 -9.98 -33.84
C GLU A 134 -16.58 -9.04 -33.63
N GLN A 135 -17.46 -9.38 -32.69
CA GLN A 135 -18.63 -8.56 -32.32
C GLN A 135 -18.22 -7.36 -31.49
N GLU A 136 -17.52 -7.59 -30.37
CA GLU A 136 -17.11 -6.56 -29.44
C GLU A 136 -15.86 -6.97 -28.65
N ALA A 137 -14.78 -6.19 -28.80
CA ALA A 137 -13.56 -6.38 -28.02
C ALA A 137 -13.72 -5.83 -26.59
N CYS A 138 -14.47 -6.55 -25.75
CA CYS A 138 -14.64 -6.20 -24.35
C CYS A 138 -13.46 -6.71 -23.50
N LYS A 139 -13.20 -6.04 -22.36
CA LYS A 139 -12.00 -6.31 -21.54
C LYS A 139 -12.04 -7.68 -20.84
N GLU A 140 -13.23 -8.17 -20.50
CA GLU A 140 -13.42 -9.44 -19.77
C GLU A 140 -13.54 -10.65 -20.71
N LEU A 141 -13.19 -10.50 -21.99
CA LEU A 141 -13.39 -11.52 -23.03
C LEU A 141 -12.76 -12.88 -22.69
N PHE A 142 -11.53 -12.86 -22.12
CA PHE A 142 -10.75 -14.06 -21.82
C PHE A 142 -10.82 -14.51 -20.36
N LYS A 143 -11.75 -13.97 -19.57
CA LYS A 143 -11.85 -14.21 -18.13
C LYS A 143 -12.03 -15.70 -17.78
N GLU A 144 -12.90 -16.40 -18.50
CA GLU A 144 -13.13 -17.83 -18.27
C GLU A 144 -11.91 -18.68 -18.65
N CYS A 145 -11.22 -18.34 -19.75
CA CYS A 145 -9.96 -18.98 -20.12
C CYS A 145 -8.90 -18.79 -19.02
N ASN A 146 -8.76 -17.56 -18.53
CA ASN A 146 -7.86 -17.21 -17.43
C ASN A 146 -8.15 -18.07 -16.18
N LYS A 147 -9.42 -18.18 -15.78
CA LYS A 147 -9.88 -19.01 -14.66
C LYS A 147 -9.54 -20.50 -14.85
N LEU A 148 -9.73 -21.05 -16.04
CA LEU A 148 -9.37 -22.46 -16.34
C LEU A 148 -7.87 -22.70 -16.17
N ILE A 149 -7.03 -21.80 -16.64
CA ILE A 149 -5.57 -21.93 -16.51
C ILE A 149 -5.13 -21.86 -15.06
N HIS A 150 -5.67 -20.95 -14.25
CA HIS A 150 -5.38 -20.97 -12.80
C HIS A 150 -5.89 -22.25 -12.14
N GLY A 151 -7.07 -22.74 -12.53
CA GLY A 151 -7.60 -24.02 -12.04
C GLY A 151 -6.67 -25.19 -12.33
N TYR A 152 -6.12 -25.27 -13.55
CA TYR A 152 -5.12 -26.27 -13.91
C TYR A 152 -3.82 -26.12 -13.09
N LEU A 153 -3.24 -24.92 -13.06
CA LEU A 153 -1.98 -24.65 -12.37
C LEU A 153 -2.05 -24.91 -10.86
N SER A 154 -3.23 -24.73 -10.25
CA SER A 154 -3.42 -24.89 -8.80
C SER A 154 -3.40 -26.32 -8.26
N VAL A 155 -3.38 -27.34 -9.14
CA VAL A 155 -3.47 -28.76 -8.76
C VAL A 155 -2.11 -29.43 -8.89
N ALA A 156 -1.91 -30.28 -9.90
CA ALA A 156 -0.67 -31.05 -10.06
C ALA A 156 0.58 -30.16 -10.25
N PRO A 157 0.57 -29.10 -11.09
CA PRO A 157 1.71 -28.21 -11.22
C PRO A 157 2.10 -27.52 -9.91
N PHE A 158 1.11 -27.15 -9.08
CA PHE A 158 1.36 -26.57 -7.77
C PHE A 158 1.94 -27.59 -6.79
N ALA A 159 1.46 -28.84 -6.78
CA ALA A 159 2.05 -29.91 -5.97
C ALA A 159 3.52 -30.17 -6.35
N ASP A 160 3.82 -30.25 -7.65
CA ASP A 160 5.19 -30.41 -8.15
C ASP A 160 6.08 -29.22 -7.76
N TYR A 161 5.54 -28.00 -7.78
CA TYR A 161 6.24 -26.81 -7.30
C TYR A 161 6.60 -26.91 -5.82
N LEU A 162 5.67 -27.33 -4.97
CA LEU A 162 5.88 -27.48 -3.52
C LEU A 162 7.00 -28.50 -3.18
N ASP A 163 7.24 -29.47 -4.06
CA ASP A 163 8.31 -30.46 -3.92
C ASP A 163 9.63 -30.03 -4.62
N SER A 164 9.67 -28.85 -5.23
CA SER A 164 10.83 -28.36 -5.98
C SER A 164 11.81 -27.53 -5.14
N MET A 165 13.04 -27.35 -5.66
CA MET A 165 14.02 -26.43 -5.08
C MET A 165 13.56 -24.96 -5.11
N HIS A 166 12.64 -24.59 -6.01
CA HIS A 166 12.11 -23.23 -6.09
C HIS A 166 11.24 -22.92 -4.87
N PHE A 167 10.46 -23.89 -4.38
CA PHE A 167 9.72 -23.74 -3.14
C PHE A 167 10.66 -23.74 -1.92
N ASN A 168 11.73 -24.54 -1.93
CA ASN A 168 12.77 -24.46 -0.88
C ASN A 168 13.39 -23.06 -0.80
N ARG A 169 13.66 -22.44 -1.95
CA ARG A 169 14.14 -21.06 -2.04
C ARG A 169 13.08 -20.06 -1.57
N PHE A 170 11.80 -20.28 -1.87
CA PHE A 170 10.70 -19.46 -1.34
C PHE A 170 10.68 -19.51 0.20
N LEU A 171 10.87 -20.68 0.81
CA LEU A 171 10.93 -20.83 2.26
C LEU A 171 12.12 -20.04 2.86
N GLN A 172 13.29 -20.01 2.23
CA GLN A 172 14.41 -19.18 2.68
C GLN A 172 14.09 -17.68 2.62
N TRP A 173 13.46 -17.21 1.54
CA TRP A 173 12.97 -15.83 1.44
C TRP A 173 11.96 -15.51 2.52
N LYS A 174 11.08 -16.46 2.81
CA LYS A 174 10.02 -16.30 3.79
C LYS A 174 10.54 -16.37 5.24
N TRP A 175 11.63 -17.09 5.47
CA TRP A 175 12.39 -17.04 6.71
C TRP A 175 13.06 -15.68 6.92
N LEU A 176 13.65 -15.08 5.86
CA LEU A 176 14.23 -13.73 5.92
C LEU A 176 13.16 -12.67 6.21
N GLU A 177 11.99 -12.78 5.59
CA GLU A 177 10.84 -11.91 5.85
C GLU A 177 10.45 -11.96 7.34
N ARG A 178 10.37 -13.15 7.94
CA ARG A 178 9.95 -13.33 9.34
C ARG A 178 11.01 -12.93 10.39
N GLN A 179 12.17 -12.40 10.00
CA GLN A 179 13.18 -11.96 10.96
C GLN A 179 12.70 -10.76 11.78
N PRO A 180 13.09 -10.66 13.07
CA PRO A 180 12.66 -9.56 13.93
C PRO A 180 13.02 -8.17 13.38
N VAL A 181 12.04 -7.27 13.39
CA VAL A 181 12.22 -5.87 12.97
C VAL A 181 12.45 -5.02 14.21
N THR A 182 13.52 -4.21 14.20
CA THR A 182 13.84 -3.30 15.30
C THR A 182 14.21 -1.93 14.77
N LYS A 183 14.43 -0.96 15.67
CA LYS A 183 14.98 0.36 15.30
C LYS A 183 16.29 0.28 14.49
N TYR A 184 17.05 -0.81 14.63
CA TYR A 184 18.33 -0.99 13.93
C TYR A 184 18.19 -1.42 12.48
N THR A 185 16.99 -1.82 12.05
CA THR A 185 16.64 -2.12 10.65
C THR A 185 16.70 -0.84 9.79
N PHE A 186 16.44 0.33 10.40
CA PHE A 186 16.24 1.59 9.69
C PHE A 186 17.32 2.63 10.00
N ARG A 187 17.54 3.56 9.05
CA ARG A 187 18.14 4.88 9.29
C ARG A 187 17.02 5.90 9.33
N GLN A 188 17.08 6.84 10.27
CA GLN A 188 16.09 7.90 10.43
C GLN A 188 16.59 9.19 9.76
N TYR A 189 15.67 9.94 9.17
CA TYR A 189 15.89 11.23 8.51
C TYR A 189 14.94 12.28 9.10
N ARG A 190 14.75 13.39 8.38
CA ARG A 190 13.95 14.53 8.86
C ARG A 190 12.49 14.17 9.11
N VAL A 191 11.88 14.91 10.03
CA VAL A 191 10.42 14.93 10.24
C VAL A 191 9.75 15.54 9.02
N LEU A 192 8.69 14.88 8.56
CA LEU A 192 7.86 15.24 7.41
C LEU A 192 6.56 15.91 7.86
N GLY A 193 6.03 15.50 9.01
CA GLY A 193 4.78 16.04 9.54
C GLY A 193 4.45 15.52 10.94
N LYS A 194 3.29 15.95 11.44
CA LYS A 194 2.77 15.64 12.77
C LYS A 194 1.39 15.01 12.65
N GLY A 195 1.21 13.84 13.25
CA GLY A 195 -0.08 13.14 13.35
C GLY A 195 -0.68 13.25 14.75
N GLY A 196 -1.86 12.63 14.96
CA GLY A 196 -2.58 12.73 16.23
C GLY A 196 -1.82 12.21 17.46
N PHE A 197 -1.02 11.14 17.29
CA PHE A 197 -0.30 10.47 18.38
C PHE A 197 1.23 10.64 18.36
N GLY A 198 1.77 11.43 17.44
CA GLY A 198 3.21 11.64 17.33
C GLY A 198 3.61 12.20 15.96
N GLU A 199 4.81 11.89 15.53
CA GLU A 199 5.42 12.46 14.32
C GLU A 199 5.50 11.43 13.18
N VAL A 200 5.64 11.94 11.96
CA VAL A 200 5.99 11.16 10.78
C VAL A 200 7.35 11.64 10.29
N CYS A 201 8.32 10.75 10.17
CA CYS A 201 9.65 11.08 9.64
C CYS A 201 10.03 10.16 8.48
N ALA A 202 10.92 10.62 7.59
CA ALA A 202 11.48 9.75 6.57
C ALA A 202 12.43 8.73 7.22
N CYS A 203 12.43 7.50 6.71
CA CYS A 203 13.39 6.47 7.11
C CYS A 203 13.86 5.66 5.91
N GLN A 204 14.96 4.91 6.07
CA GLN A 204 15.51 4.04 5.03
C GLN A 204 15.86 2.68 5.59
N VAL A 205 15.44 1.61 4.92
CA VAL A 205 15.84 0.24 5.28
C VAL A 205 17.33 0.07 4.98
N ARG A 206 18.12 -0.32 5.99
CA ARG A 206 19.58 -0.38 5.86
C ARG A 206 20.05 -1.43 4.87
N ALA A 207 19.36 -2.57 4.79
CA ALA A 207 19.73 -3.68 3.93
C ALA A 207 19.47 -3.35 2.46
N THR A 208 18.28 -2.86 2.13
CA THR A 208 17.84 -2.65 0.74
C THR A 208 18.09 -1.25 0.20
N GLY A 209 18.17 -0.24 1.08
CA GLY A 209 18.22 1.17 0.69
C GLY A 209 16.86 1.80 0.38
N LYS A 210 15.74 1.05 0.46
CA LYS A 210 14.39 1.59 0.18
C LYS A 210 14.02 2.67 1.20
N MET A 211 13.48 3.78 0.71
CA MET A 211 12.96 4.88 1.50
C MET A 211 11.49 4.64 1.88
N TYR A 212 11.12 4.99 3.11
CA TYR A 212 9.78 4.90 3.68
C TYR A 212 9.46 6.11 4.55
N ALA A 213 8.18 6.26 4.92
CA ALA A 213 7.74 7.13 6.00
C ALA A 213 7.55 6.28 7.27
N CYS A 214 7.98 6.78 8.43
CA CYS A 214 7.82 6.15 9.72
C CYS A 214 6.87 6.98 10.58
N LYS A 215 5.61 6.56 10.69
CA LYS A 215 4.62 7.14 11.60
C LYS A 215 4.87 6.58 13.00
N LYS A 216 5.37 7.43 13.90
CA LYS A 216 5.64 7.09 15.30
C LYS A 216 4.47 7.50 16.18
N LEU A 217 3.89 6.54 16.89
CA LEU A 217 2.79 6.74 17.82
C LEU A 217 3.35 6.62 19.24
N GLU A 218 3.43 7.73 19.98
CA GLU A 218 3.99 7.76 21.34
C GLU A 218 3.14 6.93 22.31
N LYS A 219 3.71 5.90 22.94
CA LYS A 219 3.00 4.96 23.84
C LYS A 219 2.25 5.67 24.96
N LYS A 220 2.92 6.62 25.64
CA LYS A 220 2.30 7.42 26.70
C LYS A 220 1.14 8.29 26.21
N ARG A 221 1.19 8.76 24.96
CA ARG A 221 0.13 9.59 24.37
C ARG A 221 -1.07 8.75 23.98
N ILE A 222 -0.84 7.55 23.45
CA ILE A 222 -1.90 6.55 23.19
C ILE A 222 -2.65 6.28 24.49
N LYS A 223 -1.93 5.86 25.55
CA LYS A 223 -2.52 5.55 26.86
C LYS A 223 -3.30 6.73 27.44
N LYS A 224 -2.71 7.93 27.44
CA LYS A 224 -3.38 9.15 27.93
C LYS A 224 -4.71 9.44 27.22
N ARG A 225 -4.80 9.13 25.92
CA ARG A 225 -5.97 9.41 25.09
C ARG A 225 -6.89 8.20 24.89
N LYS A 226 -6.57 7.05 25.47
CA LYS A 226 -7.27 5.78 25.25
C LYS A 226 -7.37 5.44 23.75
N GLY A 227 -6.25 5.60 23.04
CA GLY A 227 -6.15 5.49 21.58
C GLY A 227 -5.78 4.10 21.06
N GLU A 228 -5.77 3.07 21.91
CA GLU A 228 -5.28 1.73 21.60
C GLU A 228 -6.07 1.09 20.45
N SER A 229 -7.41 1.16 20.53
CA SER A 229 -8.29 0.61 19.50
C SER A 229 -8.10 1.30 18.15
N MET A 230 -7.92 2.62 18.14
CA MET A 230 -7.68 3.41 16.93
C MET A 230 -6.36 3.05 16.26
N ALA A 231 -5.28 2.94 17.05
CA ALA A 231 -3.96 2.57 16.54
C ALA A 231 -3.93 1.13 16.00
N LEU A 232 -4.56 0.18 16.71
CA LEU A 232 -4.65 -1.20 16.24
C LEU A 232 -5.49 -1.31 14.97
N ASN A 233 -6.63 -0.63 14.92
CA ASN A 233 -7.52 -0.62 13.77
C ASN A 233 -6.83 -0.03 12.52
N GLU A 234 -6.11 1.09 12.66
CA GLU A 234 -5.33 1.65 11.55
C GLU A 234 -4.31 0.62 11.02
N LYS A 235 -3.57 -0.04 11.91
CA LYS A 235 -2.59 -1.07 11.54
C LYS A 235 -3.25 -2.24 10.81
N GLN A 236 -4.35 -2.77 11.33
CA GLN A 236 -5.04 -3.94 10.76
C GLN A 236 -5.63 -3.63 9.38
N ILE A 237 -6.20 -2.44 9.19
CA ILE A 237 -6.71 -2.01 7.90
C ILE A 237 -5.56 -1.88 6.89
N LEU A 238 -4.48 -1.20 7.26
CA LEU A 238 -3.32 -1.01 6.39
C LEU A 238 -2.60 -2.32 6.02
N GLU A 239 -2.66 -3.34 6.87
CA GLU A 239 -2.11 -4.66 6.60
C GLU A 239 -2.97 -5.46 5.61
N LYS A 240 -4.29 -5.25 5.63
CA LYS A 240 -5.24 -5.94 4.74
C LYS A 240 -5.31 -5.31 3.35
N VAL A 241 -5.25 -3.98 3.28
CA VAL A 241 -5.44 -3.22 2.03
C VAL A 241 -4.19 -3.30 1.15
N ASN A 242 -4.34 -3.86 -0.04
CA ASN A 242 -3.33 -3.87 -1.10
C ASN A 242 -3.84 -3.10 -2.32
N SER A 243 -3.67 -1.78 -2.32
CA SER A 243 -4.10 -0.88 -3.40
C SER A 243 -2.96 0.03 -3.84
N ARG A 244 -2.89 0.37 -5.14
CA ARG A 244 -1.98 1.42 -5.62
C ARG A 244 -2.38 2.80 -5.11
N PHE A 245 -3.64 3.01 -4.80
CA PHE A 245 -4.21 4.32 -4.45
C PHE A 245 -4.32 4.53 -2.93
N VAL A 246 -3.80 3.60 -2.13
CA VAL A 246 -3.70 3.72 -0.66
C VAL A 246 -2.25 3.49 -0.25
N VAL A 247 -1.77 4.21 0.76
CA VAL A 247 -0.42 3.97 1.30
C VAL A 247 -0.33 2.55 1.88
N SER A 248 0.71 1.81 1.50
CA SER A 248 0.93 0.45 2.01
C SER A 248 1.78 0.46 3.28
N LEU A 249 1.44 -0.39 4.25
CA LEU A 249 2.27 -0.68 5.43
C LEU A 249 3.28 -1.78 5.09
N ALA A 250 4.56 -1.48 5.24
CA ALA A 250 5.65 -2.43 5.01
C ALA A 250 6.18 -3.07 6.30
N TYR A 251 6.16 -2.34 7.42
CA TYR A 251 6.61 -2.85 8.71
C TYR A 251 5.81 -2.25 9.87
N ALA A 252 5.57 -3.03 10.90
CA ALA A 252 5.05 -2.57 12.18
C ALA A 252 5.93 -3.11 13.32
N TYR A 253 6.51 -2.21 14.12
CA TYR A 253 7.42 -2.58 15.20
C TYR A 253 7.33 -1.60 16.36
N GLU A 254 7.87 -1.97 17.51
CA GLU A 254 7.94 -1.08 18.66
C GLU A 254 9.36 -0.62 19.00
N THR A 255 9.40 0.47 19.74
CA THR A 255 10.58 0.98 20.44
C THR A 255 10.24 1.12 21.92
N LYS A 256 11.22 1.61 22.70
CA LYS A 256 10.99 1.94 24.11
C LYS A 256 9.80 2.88 24.28
N ASP A 257 9.67 3.90 23.43
CA ASP A 257 8.75 5.02 23.67
C ASP A 257 7.59 5.11 22.65
N ALA A 258 7.65 4.39 21.53
CA ALA A 258 6.68 4.50 20.44
C ALA A 258 6.40 3.18 19.72
N LEU A 259 5.18 3.05 19.19
CA LEU A 259 4.82 2.10 18.13
C LEU A 259 5.09 2.75 16.78
N CYS A 260 5.65 2.01 15.83
CA CYS A 260 6.11 2.52 14.55
C CYS A 260 5.43 1.79 13.40
N LEU A 261 4.73 2.54 12.55
CA LEU A 261 4.18 2.06 11.28
C LEU A 261 5.05 2.61 10.14
N VAL A 262 5.67 1.72 9.38
CA VAL A 262 6.53 2.04 8.24
C VAL A 262 5.70 1.95 6.97
N LEU A 263 5.40 3.11 6.40
CA LEU A 263 4.44 3.32 5.31
C LEU A 263 5.16 3.76 4.04
N THR A 264 4.50 3.54 2.90
CA THR A 264 4.91 4.10 1.61
C THR A 264 5.28 5.58 1.75
N LEU A 265 6.46 5.97 1.29
CA LEU A 265 6.90 7.36 1.33
C LEU A 265 6.30 8.13 0.16
N MET A 266 5.57 9.20 0.46
CA MET A 266 4.92 10.07 -0.51
C MET A 266 5.63 11.43 -0.50
N ASN A 267 6.60 11.60 -1.39
CA ASN A 267 7.56 12.70 -1.38
C ASN A 267 7.01 14.01 -1.95
N GLY A 268 5.96 13.94 -2.76
CA GLY A 268 5.31 15.08 -3.40
C GLY A 268 4.46 15.92 -2.45
N GLY A 269 4.35 15.55 -1.16
CA GLY A 269 3.56 16.32 -0.18
C GLY A 269 2.06 16.06 -0.29
N ASP A 270 1.28 16.77 0.51
CA ASP A 270 -0.18 16.63 0.58
C ASP A 270 -0.93 17.57 -0.38
N LEU A 271 -2.13 17.18 -0.81
CA LEU A 271 -2.94 18.00 -1.73
C LEU A 271 -3.27 19.38 -1.16
N LYS A 272 -3.39 19.54 0.16
CA LYS A 272 -3.60 20.87 0.75
C LYS A 272 -2.46 21.81 0.41
N PHE A 273 -1.20 21.36 0.49
CA PHE A 273 -0.06 22.16 0.09
C PHE A 273 -0.19 22.58 -1.38
N HIS A 274 -0.49 21.63 -2.26
CA HIS A 274 -0.64 21.88 -3.70
C HIS A 274 -1.77 22.86 -4.02
N ILE A 275 -2.96 22.69 -3.44
CA ILE A 275 -4.12 23.56 -3.70
C ILE A 275 -3.86 25.00 -3.27
N TYR A 276 -3.14 25.18 -2.15
CA TYR A 276 -3.14 26.46 -1.44
C TYR A 276 -1.82 27.24 -1.45
N HIS A 277 -0.71 26.60 -1.80
CA HIS A 277 0.62 27.18 -1.72
C HIS A 277 1.40 27.11 -3.03
N MET A 278 0.88 26.46 -4.07
CA MET A 278 1.49 26.41 -5.40
C MET A 278 0.88 27.41 -6.38
N GLY A 279 1.06 28.70 -6.09
CA GLY A 279 0.60 29.79 -6.94
C GLY A 279 -0.85 30.21 -6.65
N GLN A 280 -1.66 30.34 -7.70
CA GLN A 280 -3.08 30.66 -7.56
C GLN A 280 -3.82 29.45 -6.96
N ALA A 281 -4.74 29.69 -6.02
CA ALA A 281 -5.45 28.61 -5.35
C ALA A 281 -6.33 27.79 -6.31
N GLY A 282 -6.28 26.48 -6.14
CA GLY A 282 -6.94 25.48 -6.99
C GLY A 282 -6.04 24.96 -8.13
N PHE A 283 -6.59 24.06 -8.93
CA PHE A 283 -5.94 23.42 -10.07
C PHE A 283 -6.71 23.72 -11.36
N ASP A 284 -6.06 23.50 -12.49
CA ASP A 284 -6.79 23.29 -13.73
C ASP A 284 -7.65 22.02 -13.66
N GLU A 285 -8.73 21.99 -14.43
CA GLU A 285 -9.70 20.89 -14.39
C GLU A 285 -9.08 19.55 -14.78
N LYS A 286 -8.13 19.52 -15.73
CA LYS A 286 -7.47 18.27 -16.15
C LYS A 286 -6.72 17.62 -14.98
N ARG A 287 -6.00 18.40 -14.17
CA ARG A 287 -5.34 17.92 -12.96
C ARG A 287 -6.32 17.46 -11.89
N ALA A 288 -7.39 18.23 -11.64
CA ALA A 288 -8.42 17.84 -10.67
C ALA A 288 -9.14 16.54 -11.07
N VAL A 289 -9.48 16.37 -12.35
CA VAL A 289 -10.13 15.15 -12.89
C VAL A 289 -9.23 13.93 -12.76
N PHE A 290 -7.93 14.07 -13.05
CA PHE A 290 -6.97 12.96 -12.92
C PHE A 290 -6.90 12.47 -11.46
N TYR A 291 -6.73 13.37 -10.49
CA TYR A 291 -6.71 12.99 -9.08
C TYR A 291 -8.06 12.47 -8.60
N ALA A 292 -9.18 13.04 -9.06
CA ALA A 292 -10.51 12.52 -8.75
C ALA A 292 -10.71 11.07 -9.23
N ALA A 293 -10.18 10.73 -10.40
CA ALA A 293 -10.22 9.36 -10.92
C ALA A 293 -9.38 8.39 -10.08
N GLU A 294 -8.18 8.79 -9.65
CA GLU A 294 -7.34 7.97 -8.75
C GLU A 294 -7.99 7.79 -7.37
N LEU A 295 -8.60 8.85 -6.83
CA LEU A 295 -9.36 8.76 -5.58
C LEU A 295 -10.57 7.83 -5.71
N CYS A 296 -11.29 7.89 -6.83
CA CYS A 296 -12.41 6.99 -7.09
C CYS A 296 -11.96 5.52 -7.03
N CYS A 297 -10.83 5.17 -7.65
CA CYS A 297 -10.25 3.83 -7.54
C CYS A 297 -9.81 3.48 -6.11
N GLY A 298 -9.18 4.41 -5.38
CA GLY A 298 -8.80 4.18 -3.98
C GLY A 298 -9.98 3.93 -3.06
N LEU A 299 -11.09 4.66 -3.23
CA LEU A 299 -12.33 4.43 -2.48
C LEU A 299 -12.97 3.10 -2.88
N GLU A 300 -13.00 2.77 -4.18
CA GLU A 300 -13.49 1.47 -4.66
C GLU A 300 -12.73 0.30 -4.02
N ASP A 301 -11.41 0.38 -3.93
CA ASP A 301 -10.57 -0.66 -3.32
C ASP A 301 -10.87 -0.82 -1.82
N LEU A 302 -11.05 0.29 -1.08
CA LEU A 302 -11.45 0.25 0.32
C LEU A 302 -12.87 -0.34 0.49
N HIS A 303 -13.83 0.09 -0.33
CA HIS A 303 -15.22 -0.36 -0.26
C HIS A 303 -15.36 -1.84 -0.64
N ARG A 304 -14.55 -2.33 -1.57
CA ARG A 304 -14.45 -3.75 -1.94
C ARG A 304 -14.04 -4.62 -0.75
N GLU A 305 -13.13 -4.12 0.07
CA GLU A 305 -12.71 -4.72 1.34
C GLU A 305 -13.67 -4.43 2.50
N LYS A 306 -14.84 -3.85 2.19
CA LYS A 306 -15.89 -3.46 3.12
C LYS A 306 -15.41 -2.44 4.17
N ILE A 307 -14.51 -1.55 3.79
CA ILE A 307 -13.97 -0.50 4.65
C ILE A 307 -14.50 0.86 4.19
N VAL A 308 -15.09 1.64 5.11
CA VAL A 308 -15.41 3.06 4.87
C VAL A 308 -14.30 3.93 5.46
N TYR A 309 -13.83 4.93 4.72
CA TYR A 309 -12.65 5.71 5.07
C TYR A 309 -12.93 6.85 6.05
N ARG A 310 -14.02 7.61 5.83
CA ARG A 310 -14.58 8.66 6.71
C ARG A 310 -13.74 9.90 6.98
N ASP A 311 -12.57 10.06 6.36
CA ASP A 311 -11.73 11.26 6.54
C ASP A 311 -11.04 11.71 5.25
N LEU A 312 -11.75 11.65 4.13
CA LEU A 312 -11.26 12.17 2.86
C LEU A 312 -11.23 13.70 2.86
N LYS A 313 -10.02 14.24 2.72
CA LYS A 313 -9.72 15.68 2.72
C LYS A 313 -8.32 15.93 2.11
N PRO A 314 -7.99 17.16 1.69
CA PRO A 314 -6.72 17.47 1.03
C PRO A 314 -5.47 17.09 1.84
N GLU A 315 -5.51 17.19 3.16
CA GLU A 315 -4.38 16.83 4.04
C GLU A 315 -4.00 15.35 3.98
N ASN A 316 -4.97 14.48 3.68
CA ASN A 316 -4.78 13.04 3.75
C ASN A 316 -4.47 12.42 2.38
N ILE A 317 -4.41 13.22 1.32
CA ILE A 317 -4.05 12.75 -0.03
C ILE A 317 -2.64 13.20 -0.34
N LEU A 318 -1.75 12.24 -0.55
CA LEU A 318 -0.32 12.49 -0.71
C LEU A 318 0.14 12.13 -2.12
N LEU A 319 1.12 12.85 -2.65
CA LEU A 319 1.71 12.61 -3.97
C LEU A 319 3.04 11.85 -3.87
N ASP A 320 3.28 10.93 -4.80
CA ASP A 320 4.58 10.29 -4.98
C ASP A 320 5.49 11.10 -5.92
N ASP A 321 6.72 10.60 -6.16
CA ASP A 321 7.72 11.28 -7.02
C ASP A 321 7.30 11.37 -8.50
N HIS A 322 6.33 10.55 -8.95
CA HIS A 322 5.84 10.55 -10.32
C HIS A 322 4.55 11.37 -10.48
N GLY A 323 4.00 11.89 -9.38
CA GLY A 323 2.80 12.72 -9.37
C GLY A 323 1.49 11.94 -9.20
N HIS A 324 1.54 10.64 -8.92
CA HIS A 324 0.36 9.85 -8.56
C HIS A 324 0.00 10.08 -7.10
N ILE A 325 -1.30 10.02 -6.79
CA ILE A 325 -1.79 10.22 -5.43
C ILE A 325 -2.11 8.91 -4.70
N ARG A 326 -2.02 8.95 -3.37
CA ARG A 326 -2.54 7.91 -2.48
C ARG A 326 -3.29 8.48 -1.29
N ILE A 327 -4.34 7.79 -0.88
CA ILE A 327 -5.05 7.99 0.38
C ILE A 327 -4.13 7.54 1.54
N SER A 328 -4.04 8.36 2.58
CA SER A 328 -3.24 8.12 3.78
C SER A 328 -4.06 8.32 5.07
N ASP A 329 -3.47 8.05 6.23
CA ASP A 329 -4.09 8.20 7.57
C ASP A 329 -5.46 7.49 7.72
N LEU A 330 -5.43 6.18 7.93
CA LEU A 330 -6.64 5.35 8.02
C LEU A 330 -7.15 5.22 9.47
N GLY A 331 -6.75 6.13 10.37
CA GLY A 331 -7.12 6.11 11.79
C GLY A 331 -8.62 6.17 12.06
N LEU A 332 -9.40 6.80 11.17
CA LEU A 332 -10.86 6.87 11.27
C LEU A 332 -11.58 5.85 10.39
N ALA A 333 -10.87 5.07 9.57
CA ALA A 333 -11.47 4.05 8.73
C ALA A 333 -12.07 2.93 9.58
N VAL A 334 -13.09 2.25 9.08
CA VAL A 334 -13.71 1.12 9.81
C VAL A 334 -14.30 0.10 8.85
N HIS A 335 -14.26 -1.17 9.26
CA HIS A 335 -14.93 -2.24 8.56
C HIS A 335 -16.45 -2.16 8.77
N VAL A 336 -17.21 -2.22 7.68
CA VAL A 336 -18.67 -2.28 7.65
C VAL A 336 -19.04 -3.75 7.40
N PRO A 337 -19.60 -4.47 8.39
CA PRO A 337 -20.01 -5.85 8.17
C PRO A 337 -21.01 -5.98 7.03
N GLU A 338 -20.93 -7.09 6.28
CA GLU A 338 -21.81 -7.33 5.14
C GLU A 338 -23.29 -7.32 5.57
N GLY A 339 -24.12 -6.63 4.78
CA GLY A 339 -25.55 -6.45 5.08
C GLY A 339 -25.86 -5.54 6.28
N GLN A 340 -24.85 -4.91 6.91
CA GLN A 340 -25.03 -4.06 8.08
C GLN A 340 -24.71 -2.59 7.80
N THR A 341 -25.14 -1.73 8.73
CA THR A 341 -24.83 -0.29 8.75
C THR A 341 -24.13 0.05 10.06
N ILE A 342 -23.26 1.05 10.00
CA ILE A 342 -22.58 1.58 11.18
C ILE A 342 -23.17 2.94 11.56
N LYS A 343 -22.88 3.38 12.79
CA LYS A 343 -23.21 4.71 13.28
C LYS A 343 -21.99 5.31 13.97
N GLY A 344 -21.69 6.56 13.66
CA GLY A 344 -20.58 7.28 14.28
C GLY A 344 -20.40 8.66 13.68
N ARG A 345 -20.39 9.68 14.54
CA ARG A 345 -20.18 11.08 14.14
C ARG A 345 -18.69 11.42 14.22
N VAL A 346 -17.94 11.00 13.21
CA VAL A 346 -16.48 11.18 13.09
C VAL A 346 -16.12 11.73 11.73
N GLY A 347 -14.96 12.37 11.63
CA GLY A 347 -14.46 13.01 10.41
C GLY A 347 -14.14 14.48 10.63
N THR A 348 -13.66 15.14 9.58
CA THR A 348 -13.29 16.56 9.61
C THR A 348 -14.49 17.45 9.28
N VAL A 349 -14.70 18.52 10.06
CA VAL A 349 -15.76 19.51 9.83
C VAL A 349 -15.63 20.10 8.42
N GLY A 350 -16.74 20.22 7.69
CA GLY A 350 -16.77 20.62 6.28
C GLY A 350 -16.70 19.47 5.28
N TYR A 351 -16.17 18.31 5.69
CA TYR A 351 -16.10 17.08 4.86
C TYR A 351 -17.04 15.99 5.34
N MET A 352 -17.52 16.05 6.59
CA MET A 352 -18.55 15.14 7.08
C MET A 352 -19.85 15.31 6.28
N ALA A 353 -20.35 14.21 5.73
CA ALA A 353 -21.62 14.17 5.00
C ALA A 353 -22.83 14.50 5.90
N PRO A 354 -23.97 14.95 5.33
CA PRO A 354 -25.16 15.31 6.09
C PRO A 354 -25.64 14.22 7.05
N GLU A 355 -25.66 12.96 6.61
CA GLU A 355 -26.06 11.81 7.44
C GLU A 355 -25.10 11.56 8.62
N VAL A 356 -23.81 11.87 8.47
CA VAL A 356 -22.82 11.80 9.55
C VAL A 356 -23.06 12.92 10.56
N VAL A 357 -23.30 14.15 10.09
CA VAL A 357 -23.59 15.32 10.95
C VAL A 357 -24.87 15.10 11.75
N LYS A 358 -25.91 14.52 11.13
CA LYS A 358 -27.19 14.12 11.75
C LYS A 358 -27.08 12.88 12.64
N ASN A 359 -25.92 12.22 12.67
CA ASN A 359 -25.68 11.00 13.46
C ASN A 359 -26.63 9.85 13.07
N GLU A 360 -26.90 9.73 11.77
CA GLU A 360 -27.67 8.65 11.16
C GLU A 360 -26.78 7.41 10.92
N ARG A 361 -27.41 6.31 10.51
CA ARG A 361 -26.70 5.09 10.11
C ARG A 361 -26.28 5.19 8.65
N TYR A 362 -25.08 4.69 8.33
CA TYR A 362 -24.53 4.76 6.98
C TYR A 362 -23.64 3.54 6.68
N THR A 363 -23.30 3.38 5.40
CA THR A 363 -22.30 2.42 4.90
C THR A 363 -21.11 3.19 4.31
N PHE A 364 -21.09 3.42 2.99
CA PHE A 364 -19.98 4.01 2.24
C PHE A 364 -20.30 5.43 1.73
N SER A 365 -21.55 5.88 1.86
CA SER A 365 -22.02 7.18 1.37
C SER A 365 -21.20 8.40 1.83
N PRO A 366 -20.58 8.44 3.03
CA PRO A 366 -19.79 9.59 3.42
C PRO A 366 -18.53 9.79 2.58
N ASP A 367 -17.96 8.73 2.02
CA ASP A 367 -16.74 8.82 1.21
C ASP A 367 -17.02 9.47 -0.15
N TRP A 368 -18.16 9.14 -0.77
CA TRP A 368 -18.58 9.76 -2.04
C TRP A 368 -18.92 11.25 -1.89
N TRP A 369 -19.55 11.62 -0.76
CA TRP A 369 -19.75 13.03 -0.42
C TRP A 369 -18.42 13.77 -0.30
N ALA A 370 -17.47 13.20 0.45
CA ALA A 370 -16.19 13.82 0.66
C ALA A 370 -15.36 13.90 -0.64
N LEU A 371 -15.55 12.97 -1.58
CA LEU A 371 -15.00 13.07 -2.93
C LEU A 371 -15.56 14.30 -3.67
N GLY A 372 -16.87 14.53 -3.57
CA GLY A 372 -17.51 15.74 -4.09
C GLY A 372 -16.92 17.03 -3.50
N CYS A 373 -16.72 17.07 -2.17
CA CYS A 373 -16.06 18.19 -1.50
C CYS A 373 -14.63 18.42 -2.02
N LEU A 374 -13.89 17.34 -2.24
CA LEU A 374 -12.49 17.41 -2.64
C LEU A 374 -12.32 17.83 -4.10
N ILE A 375 -13.18 17.34 -5.01
CA ILE A 375 -13.23 17.81 -6.41
C ILE A 375 -13.55 19.30 -6.46
N TYR A 376 -14.56 19.73 -5.70
CA TYR A 376 -14.92 21.13 -5.60
C TYR A 376 -13.72 21.98 -5.16
N GLU A 377 -13.05 21.59 -4.08
CA GLU A 377 -11.95 22.35 -3.49
C GLU A 377 -10.71 22.37 -4.39
N MET A 378 -10.44 21.28 -5.11
CA MET A 378 -9.39 21.23 -6.12
C MET A 378 -9.63 22.24 -7.24
N ILE A 379 -10.86 22.40 -7.73
CA ILE A 379 -11.17 23.33 -8.84
C ILE A 379 -11.29 24.77 -8.32
N GLU A 380 -12.11 24.99 -7.29
CA GLU A 380 -12.43 26.32 -6.78
C GLU A 380 -11.24 26.95 -6.03
N GLY A 381 -10.43 26.14 -5.35
CA GLY A 381 -9.37 26.59 -4.46
C GLY A 381 -9.87 27.02 -3.06
N GLN A 382 -11.05 26.56 -2.66
CA GLN A 382 -11.63 26.70 -1.31
C GLN A 382 -12.69 25.62 -1.08
N SER A 383 -12.97 25.29 0.18
CA SER A 383 -14.01 24.33 0.55
C SER A 383 -15.42 24.85 0.21
N PRO A 384 -16.36 23.97 -0.21
CA PRO A 384 -17.73 24.36 -0.58
C PRO A 384 -18.52 24.98 0.57
N PHE A 385 -18.19 24.63 1.82
CA PHE A 385 -18.94 25.07 3.01
C PHE A 385 -18.08 25.90 3.99
N GLN A 386 -16.80 26.13 3.68
CA GLN A 386 -15.90 26.88 4.54
C GLN A 386 -14.90 27.74 3.76
N GLN A 387 -15.15 29.05 3.73
CA GLN A 387 -14.20 30.00 3.12
C GLN A 387 -12.94 30.17 3.98
N ARG A 388 -11.76 29.96 3.39
CA ARG A 388 -10.45 29.91 4.10
C ARG A 388 -10.16 31.10 5.03
N LYS A 389 -10.56 32.32 4.66
CA LYS A 389 -10.29 33.55 5.44
C LYS A 389 -11.39 33.91 6.43
N LYS A 390 -12.52 33.20 6.43
CA LYS A 390 -13.62 33.44 7.36
C LYS A 390 -13.56 32.43 8.49
N LYS A 391 -13.40 32.92 9.73
CA LYS A 391 -13.59 32.08 10.92
C LYS A 391 -15.09 31.86 11.10
N ILE A 392 -15.55 30.69 10.67
CA ILE A 392 -16.91 30.22 10.89
C ILE A 392 -16.85 29.21 12.04
N ASN A 393 -17.81 29.25 12.97
CA ASN A 393 -17.88 28.26 14.04
C ASN A 393 -18.34 26.90 13.47
N ARG A 394 -18.14 25.85 14.25
CA ARG A 394 -18.43 24.48 13.82
C ARG A 394 -19.91 24.29 13.50
N GLU A 395 -20.78 24.83 14.34
CA GLU A 395 -22.23 24.67 14.25
C GLU A 395 -22.79 25.28 12.96
N GLU A 396 -22.26 26.42 12.53
CA GLU A 396 -22.66 27.06 11.28
C GLU A 396 -22.18 26.28 10.06
N VAL A 397 -20.95 25.76 10.04
CA VAL A 397 -20.49 24.89 8.94
C VAL A 397 -21.38 23.64 8.84
N GLU A 398 -21.72 23.04 9.98
CA GLU A 398 -22.65 21.90 10.02
C GLU A 398 -24.06 22.26 9.54
N ARG A 399 -24.54 23.49 9.80
CA ARG A 399 -25.80 24.00 9.25
C ARG A 399 -25.73 24.15 7.73
N LEU A 400 -24.67 24.77 7.20
CA LEU A 400 -24.44 24.93 5.77
C LEU A 400 -24.44 23.58 5.04
N VAL A 401 -23.72 22.59 5.56
CA VAL A 401 -23.70 21.22 5.03
C VAL A 401 -25.10 20.62 4.93
N LYS A 402 -25.98 20.86 5.93
CA LYS A 402 -27.34 20.30 5.96
C LYS A 402 -28.34 21.03 5.06
N GLU A 403 -28.21 22.35 4.92
CA GLU A 403 -29.31 23.19 4.43
C GLU A 403 -28.98 23.95 3.14
N VAL A 404 -27.70 24.29 2.91
CA VAL A 404 -27.31 25.20 1.84
C VAL A 404 -26.73 24.41 0.68
N GLN A 405 -27.17 24.73 -0.54
CA GLN A 405 -26.54 24.21 -1.76
C GLN A 405 -25.25 24.98 -2.04
N GLU A 406 -24.24 24.26 -2.51
CA GLU A 406 -22.96 24.81 -2.90
C GLU A 406 -23.06 25.72 -4.14
N GLU A 407 -22.24 26.75 -4.17
CA GLU A 407 -22.17 27.72 -5.28
C GLU A 407 -20.97 27.40 -6.17
N TYR A 408 -21.09 27.57 -7.48
CA TYR A 408 -20.02 27.25 -8.45
C TYR A 408 -19.59 28.51 -9.19
N SER A 409 -18.28 28.81 -9.20
CA SER A 409 -17.74 29.91 -9.99
C SER A 409 -17.61 29.52 -11.47
N SER A 410 -17.10 30.45 -12.29
CA SER A 410 -16.79 30.20 -13.70
C SER A 410 -15.59 29.26 -13.92
N LYS A 411 -14.95 28.76 -12.87
CA LYS A 411 -13.87 27.77 -12.96
C LYS A 411 -14.36 26.35 -13.32
N PHE A 412 -15.64 26.06 -13.11
CA PHE A 412 -16.20 24.73 -13.38
C PHE A 412 -16.75 24.63 -14.79
N SER A 413 -16.37 23.57 -15.52
CA SER A 413 -17.17 23.11 -16.67
C SER A 413 -18.56 22.63 -16.22
N GLU A 414 -19.48 22.50 -17.18
CA GLU A 414 -20.82 21.96 -16.89
C GLU A 414 -20.73 20.50 -16.43
N GLU A 415 -19.80 19.72 -16.98
CA GLU A 415 -19.53 18.34 -16.55
C GLU A 415 -18.95 18.28 -15.13
N ALA A 416 -18.00 19.15 -14.78
CA ALA A 416 -17.41 19.18 -13.45
C ALA A 416 -18.45 19.58 -12.39
N LYS A 417 -19.25 20.60 -12.70
CA LYS A 417 -20.38 21.05 -11.88
C LYS A 417 -21.44 19.96 -11.72
N SER A 418 -21.77 19.24 -12.80
CA SER A 418 -22.69 18.11 -12.76
C SER A 418 -22.21 17.02 -11.81
N LEU A 419 -20.95 16.58 -11.94
CA LEU A 419 -20.39 15.54 -11.07
C LEU A 419 -20.40 15.98 -9.59
N CYS A 420 -19.93 17.19 -9.30
CA CYS A 420 -19.91 17.73 -7.94
C CYS A 420 -21.31 17.75 -7.33
N ARG A 421 -22.33 18.23 -8.04
CA ARG A 421 -23.73 18.23 -7.55
C ARG A 421 -24.25 16.82 -7.26
N MET A 422 -23.94 15.86 -8.13
CA MET A 422 -24.40 14.49 -7.96
C MET A 422 -23.73 13.78 -6.77
N LEU A 423 -22.47 14.12 -6.45
CA LEU A 423 -21.75 13.63 -5.27
C LEU A 423 -22.11 14.39 -3.99
N LEU A 424 -22.41 15.69 -4.09
CA LEU A 424 -22.85 16.56 -2.99
C LEU A 424 -24.37 16.56 -2.80
N GLU A 425 -25.05 15.53 -3.32
CA GLU A 425 -26.45 15.27 -3.02
C GLU A 425 -26.61 14.96 -1.52
N LYS A 426 -27.53 15.68 -0.87
CA LYS A 426 -27.69 15.62 0.59
C LYS A 426 -28.42 14.36 1.03
N ASP A 427 -29.30 13.82 0.19
CA ASP A 427 -29.90 12.50 0.40
C ASP A 427 -28.90 11.40 -0.03
N PRO A 428 -28.36 10.59 0.90
CA PRO A 428 -27.41 9.54 0.55
C PRO A 428 -27.97 8.48 -0.40
N ILE A 429 -29.30 8.28 -0.46
CA ILE A 429 -29.91 7.29 -1.36
C ILE A 429 -29.85 7.79 -2.82
N GLN A 430 -29.95 9.10 -3.02
CA GLN A 430 -29.89 9.73 -4.34
C GLN A 430 -28.46 10.11 -4.75
N ARG A 431 -27.49 10.03 -3.84
CA ARG A 431 -26.10 10.40 -4.11
C ARG A 431 -25.43 9.44 -5.09
N LEU A 432 -24.69 10.00 -6.05
CA LEU A 432 -23.87 9.20 -6.96
C LEU A 432 -22.82 8.41 -6.16
N GLY A 433 -22.66 7.14 -6.51
CA GLY A 433 -21.86 6.17 -5.76
C GLY A 433 -22.66 5.33 -4.76
N CYS A 434 -23.92 5.69 -4.52
CA CYS A 434 -24.79 5.05 -3.52
C CYS A 434 -26.05 4.40 -4.12
N ARG A 435 -26.24 4.43 -5.45
CA ARG A 435 -27.49 4.00 -6.11
C ARG A 435 -27.50 2.50 -6.47
N GLY A 436 -26.54 1.75 -5.93
CA GLY A 436 -26.32 0.33 -6.19
C GLY A 436 -25.18 0.02 -7.16
N GLY A 437 -24.66 1.03 -7.89
CA GLY A 437 -23.53 0.88 -8.81
C GLY A 437 -22.16 1.10 -8.17
N GLY A 438 -22.09 1.80 -7.03
CA GLY A 438 -20.83 2.03 -6.32
C GLY A 438 -19.87 2.88 -7.15
N ALA A 439 -18.61 2.47 -7.28
CA ALA A 439 -17.66 3.22 -8.10
C ALA A 439 -18.02 3.22 -9.60
N ALA A 440 -18.73 2.21 -10.11
CA ALA A 440 -19.04 2.11 -11.54
C ALA A 440 -19.86 3.31 -12.05
N GLU A 441 -20.90 3.70 -11.31
CA GLU A 441 -21.71 4.88 -11.66
C GLU A 441 -20.91 6.19 -11.63
N VAL A 442 -19.90 6.29 -10.75
CA VAL A 442 -19.00 7.46 -10.69
C VAL A 442 -18.06 7.45 -11.90
N LYS A 443 -17.47 6.30 -12.24
CA LYS A 443 -16.54 6.13 -13.36
C LYS A 443 -17.20 6.35 -14.73
N GLU A 444 -18.50 6.06 -14.85
CA GLU A 444 -19.30 6.26 -16.06
C GLU A 444 -19.71 7.72 -16.30
N HIS A 445 -19.52 8.61 -15.32
CA HIS A 445 -19.88 10.02 -15.46
C HIS A 445 -19.10 10.69 -16.63
N PRO A 446 -19.75 11.51 -17.48
CA PRO A 446 -19.12 12.12 -18.67
C PRO A 446 -17.83 12.90 -18.42
N LEU A 447 -17.63 13.45 -17.22
CA LEU A 447 -16.38 14.11 -16.83
C LEU A 447 -15.15 13.20 -17.00
N PHE A 448 -15.30 11.89 -16.80
CA PHE A 448 -14.20 10.92 -16.93
C PHE A 448 -14.11 10.28 -18.31
N LYS A 449 -14.80 10.80 -19.32
CA LYS A 449 -14.82 10.23 -20.69
C LYS A 449 -13.42 10.03 -21.29
N SER A 450 -12.45 10.87 -20.91
CA SER A 450 -11.06 10.78 -21.37
C SER A 450 -10.18 9.84 -20.55
N ILE A 451 -10.69 9.26 -19.46
CA ILE A 451 -9.94 8.39 -18.54
C ILE A 451 -10.25 6.93 -18.83
N ASN A 452 -9.23 6.18 -19.27
CA ASN A 452 -9.30 4.73 -19.29
C ASN A 452 -8.95 4.18 -17.90
N PHE A 453 -9.97 3.87 -17.08
CA PHE A 453 -9.78 3.43 -15.70
C PHE A 453 -8.92 2.17 -15.55
N LYS A 454 -8.97 1.20 -16.47
CA LYS A 454 -8.10 0.00 -16.38
C LYS A 454 -6.62 0.36 -16.58
N ARG A 455 -6.32 1.31 -17.47
CA ARG A 455 -4.95 1.83 -17.63
C ARG A 455 -4.53 2.67 -16.42
N LEU A 456 -5.44 3.43 -15.82
CA LEU A 456 -5.17 4.15 -14.57
C LEU A 456 -4.88 3.17 -13.42
N GLU A 457 -5.72 2.15 -13.24
CA GLU A 457 -5.56 1.02 -12.30
C GLU A 457 -4.33 0.16 -12.61
N ALA A 458 -3.75 0.25 -13.80
CA ALA A 458 -2.46 -0.36 -14.15
C ALA A 458 -1.26 0.61 -13.99
N GLY A 459 -1.49 1.91 -13.74
CA GLY A 459 -0.43 2.91 -13.56
C GLY A 459 0.19 3.32 -14.88
N MET A 460 -0.56 3.22 -15.98
CA MET A 460 -0.11 3.47 -17.35
C MET A 460 -0.53 4.83 -17.90
N LEU A 461 -1.24 5.64 -17.10
CA LEU A 461 -1.59 7.01 -17.47
C LEU A 461 -0.61 7.96 -16.78
N GLU A 462 0.02 8.84 -17.56
CA GLU A 462 0.94 9.84 -17.03
C GLU A 462 0.17 10.94 -16.27
N PRO A 463 0.58 11.27 -15.03
CA PRO A 463 -0.01 12.38 -14.29
C PRO A 463 0.21 13.72 -15.00
N PRO A 464 -0.77 14.64 -14.96
CA PRO A 464 -0.64 15.97 -15.57
C PRO A 464 0.32 16.90 -14.82
N PHE A 465 0.78 16.51 -13.63
CA PHE A 465 1.74 17.24 -12.83
C PHE A 465 2.71 16.26 -12.17
N ILE A 466 4.00 16.52 -12.30
CA ILE A 466 5.09 15.76 -11.69
C ILE A 466 5.81 16.67 -10.68
N PRO A 467 5.92 16.29 -9.40
CA PRO A 467 6.69 17.06 -8.42
C PRO A 467 8.17 17.18 -8.80
N ASP A 468 8.80 18.31 -8.44
CA ASP A 468 10.23 18.50 -8.59
C ASP A 468 10.99 17.59 -7.61
N PRO A 469 11.86 16.67 -8.07
CA PRO A 469 12.61 15.76 -7.20
C PRO A 469 13.59 16.48 -6.26
N GLN A 470 13.98 17.73 -6.56
CA GLN A 470 14.84 18.54 -5.70
C GLN A 470 14.07 19.36 -4.67
N ALA A 471 12.74 19.40 -4.77
CA ALA A 471 11.88 20.10 -3.84
C ALA A 471 11.46 19.23 -2.65
N ILE A 472 11.20 19.90 -1.53
CA ILE A 472 10.59 19.28 -0.34
C ILE A 472 9.24 19.94 -0.11
N TYR A 473 8.18 19.20 -0.40
CA TYR A 473 6.80 19.64 -0.30
C TYR A 473 6.23 19.45 1.11
N CYS A 474 6.93 19.97 2.13
CA CYS A 474 6.42 20.01 3.50
C CYS A 474 6.97 21.23 4.25
N LYS A 475 6.38 21.52 5.42
CA LYS A 475 6.81 22.62 6.28
C LYS A 475 8.26 22.45 6.73
N ASP A 476 8.92 23.55 7.07
CA ASP A 476 10.23 23.50 7.71
C ASP A 476 10.16 22.76 9.05
N VAL A 477 11.24 22.05 9.41
CA VAL A 477 11.26 21.19 10.61
C VAL A 477 10.87 21.95 11.88
N LEU A 478 11.24 23.23 11.97
CA LEU A 478 10.96 24.09 13.11
C LEU A 478 9.50 24.60 13.14
N ASP A 479 8.83 24.66 11.99
CA ASP A 479 7.41 25.04 11.87
C ASP A 479 6.46 23.87 12.13
N ILE A 480 7.00 22.65 12.27
CA ILE A 480 6.25 21.49 12.70
C ILE A 480 6.10 21.58 14.21
N GLU A 481 4.91 21.96 14.66
CA GLU A 481 4.59 22.13 16.08
C GLU A 481 5.04 20.93 16.93
N GLN A 482 5.88 21.15 17.94
CA GLN A 482 6.25 20.10 18.86
C GLN A 482 5.10 19.73 19.80
N PHE A 483 5.02 18.46 20.19
CA PHE A 483 4.11 18.05 21.24
C PHE A 483 4.67 18.39 22.62
N SER A 484 3.80 18.80 23.53
CA SER A 484 4.15 18.80 24.95
C SER A 484 4.41 17.36 25.43
N THR A 485 5.48 17.19 26.21
CA THR A 485 5.83 15.92 26.84
C THR A 485 4.71 15.44 27.74
N VAL A 486 4.30 14.18 27.59
CA VAL A 486 3.28 13.57 28.46
C VAL A 486 3.89 13.23 29.82
N LYS A 487 3.50 14.00 30.85
CA LYS A 487 3.87 13.76 32.26
C LYS A 487 2.75 13.01 32.99
N GLY A 488 3.11 12.27 34.04
CA GLY A 488 2.16 11.58 34.92
C GLY A 488 1.48 10.35 34.31
N VAL A 489 2.10 9.73 33.30
CA VAL A 489 1.62 8.49 32.68
C VAL A 489 2.73 7.47 32.73
N GLU A 490 2.47 6.37 33.43
CA GLU A 490 3.33 5.20 33.51
C GLU A 490 2.76 4.08 32.67
N LEU A 491 3.63 3.30 32.04
CA LEU A 491 3.25 2.13 31.25
C LEU A 491 3.24 0.91 32.18
N GLU A 492 2.17 0.13 32.11
CA GLU A 492 1.94 -1.05 32.93
C GLU A 492 2.17 -2.32 32.11
N PRO A 493 2.42 -3.48 32.74
CA PRO A 493 2.60 -4.75 32.02
C PRO A 493 1.42 -5.12 31.10
N THR A 494 0.19 -4.74 31.47
CA THR A 494 -1.02 -4.93 30.67
C THR A 494 -0.99 -4.19 29.33
N ASP A 495 -0.20 -3.12 29.21
CA ASP A 495 -0.04 -2.38 27.96
C ASP A 495 0.77 -3.19 26.92
N ASN A 496 1.60 -4.15 27.36
CA ASN A 496 2.44 -4.96 26.47
C ASN A 496 1.63 -5.89 25.57
N ASP A 497 0.50 -6.41 26.04
CA ASP A 497 -0.39 -7.25 25.24
C ASP A 497 -0.90 -6.50 24.00
N PHE A 498 -1.14 -5.19 24.14
CA PHE A 498 -1.50 -4.32 23.01
C PHE A 498 -0.29 -4.06 22.10
N TYR A 499 0.90 -3.80 22.66
CA TYR A 499 2.10 -3.52 21.85
C TYR A 499 2.52 -4.71 20.98
N ILE A 500 2.42 -5.93 21.50
CA ILE A 500 2.71 -7.16 20.76
C ILE A 500 1.75 -7.33 19.58
N LYS A 501 0.45 -7.02 19.77
CA LYS A 501 -0.56 -7.11 18.69
C LYS A 501 -0.30 -6.13 17.54
N VAL A 502 0.29 -4.97 17.83
CA VAL A 502 0.65 -3.99 16.79
C VAL A 502 1.97 -4.36 16.10
N SER A 503 2.92 -4.92 16.83
CA SER A 503 4.31 -5.11 16.38
C SER A 503 4.51 -6.43 15.62
N THR A 504 3.86 -6.57 14.45
CA THR A 504 3.89 -7.81 13.66
C THR A 504 5.14 -8.01 12.79
N GLY A 505 6.10 -7.09 12.82
CA GLY A 505 7.29 -7.15 11.96
C GLY A 505 7.00 -6.69 10.54
N SER A 506 7.58 -7.35 9.55
CA SER A 506 7.37 -7.01 8.13
C SER A 506 6.03 -7.51 7.62
N ILE A 507 5.41 -6.73 6.74
CA ILE A 507 4.20 -7.12 6.02
C ILE A 507 4.59 -7.82 4.71
N PRO A 508 4.08 -9.04 4.43
CA PRO A 508 4.59 -9.89 3.35
C PRO A 508 4.69 -9.25 1.96
N ILE A 509 3.58 -8.75 1.42
CA ILE A 509 3.53 -8.27 0.03
C ILE A 509 4.43 -7.04 -0.16
N PRO A 510 4.35 -5.98 0.67
CA PRO A 510 5.21 -4.83 0.52
C PRO A 510 6.70 -5.13 0.76
N TRP A 511 7.03 -6.04 1.68
CA TRP A 511 8.41 -6.48 1.92
C TRP A 511 8.99 -7.21 0.70
N GLN A 512 8.20 -8.09 0.07
CA GLN A 512 8.63 -8.80 -1.13
C GLN A 512 8.82 -7.87 -2.33
N ASN A 513 7.89 -6.93 -2.53
CA ASN A 513 8.05 -5.87 -3.53
C ASN A 513 9.31 -5.04 -3.25
N GLU A 514 9.62 -4.71 -2.00
CA GLU A 514 10.87 -4.03 -1.64
C GLU A 514 12.12 -4.80 -2.08
N MET A 515 12.15 -6.12 -1.84
CA MET A 515 13.29 -6.95 -2.25
C MET A 515 13.45 -6.98 -3.76
N ILE A 516 12.35 -6.98 -4.52
CA ILE A 516 12.33 -6.97 -5.98
C ILE A 516 12.75 -5.61 -6.52
N ASP A 517 12.07 -4.53 -6.12
CA ASP A 517 12.30 -3.14 -6.54
C ASP A 517 13.74 -2.70 -6.33
N MET A 518 14.33 -3.11 -5.19
CA MET A 518 15.70 -2.74 -4.82
C MET A 518 16.74 -3.71 -5.38
N GLU A 519 16.36 -4.61 -6.28
CA GLU A 519 17.19 -5.61 -6.94
C GLU A 519 17.85 -6.62 -5.97
N CYS A 520 17.46 -6.63 -4.69
CA CYS A 520 17.98 -7.59 -3.70
C CYS A 520 17.59 -9.03 -4.08
N TYR A 521 16.35 -9.22 -4.55
CA TYR A 521 15.87 -10.51 -5.04
C TYR A 521 16.74 -11.01 -6.19
N LYS A 522 16.93 -10.21 -7.24
CA LYS A 522 17.74 -10.58 -8.41
C LYS A 522 19.20 -10.88 -8.05
N GLU A 523 19.79 -10.10 -7.14
CA GLU A 523 21.19 -10.26 -6.73
C GLU A 523 21.44 -11.47 -5.80
N LEU A 524 20.46 -11.88 -5.01
CA LEU A 524 20.59 -12.99 -4.03
C LEU A 524 20.00 -14.30 -4.54
N ASN A 525 18.93 -14.26 -5.33
CA ASN A 525 18.21 -15.43 -5.82
C ASN A 525 18.95 -16.07 -7.01
N VAL A 526 20.06 -16.73 -6.71
CA VAL A 526 20.90 -17.40 -7.72
C VAL A 526 20.65 -18.91 -7.68
N PHE A 527 20.51 -19.51 -8.86
CA PHE A 527 20.53 -20.96 -9.10
C PHE A 527 21.72 -21.26 -10.04
N HIS A 528 22.28 -22.47 -9.96
CA HIS A 528 23.36 -22.86 -10.85
C HIS A 528 22.82 -23.31 -12.22
N ALA A 529 23.46 -22.89 -13.30
CA ALA A 529 22.99 -23.13 -14.67
C ALA A 529 23.05 -24.62 -15.08
N ASP A 530 23.87 -25.42 -14.40
CA ASP A 530 23.98 -26.86 -14.58
C ASP A 530 22.91 -27.65 -13.79
N GLY A 531 22.00 -26.97 -13.10
CA GLY A 531 20.96 -27.58 -12.28
C GLY A 531 21.45 -28.09 -10.92
N THR A 532 22.71 -27.81 -10.55
CA THR A 532 23.22 -28.18 -9.21
C THR A 532 22.52 -27.38 -8.12
N VAL A 533 22.26 -28.04 -6.98
CA VAL A 533 21.61 -27.43 -5.82
C VAL A 533 22.61 -26.53 -5.11
N PRO A 534 22.31 -25.23 -4.90
CA PRO A 534 23.16 -24.34 -4.14
C PRO A 534 23.44 -24.87 -2.72
N PRO A 535 24.63 -24.60 -2.12
CA PRO A 535 24.99 -25.14 -0.80
C PRO A 535 24.00 -24.79 0.32
N ASP A 536 23.36 -23.63 0.26
CA ASP A 536 22.33 -23.21 1.22
C ASP A 536 21.03 -24.03 1.12
N LEU A 537 20.82 -24.71 -0.01
CA LEU A 537 19.67 -25.56 -0.31
C LEU A 537 19.98 -27.07 -0.24
N ASP A 538 21.25 -27.47 -0.06
CA ASP A 538 21.64 -28.87 0.00
C ASP A 538 21.37 -29.46 1.40
N TRP A 539 20.31 -30.25 1.50
CA TRP A 539 19.94 -30.97 2.73
C TRP A 539 21.03 -31.94 3.24
N ARG A 540 21.93 -32.39 2.37
CA ARG A 540 23.01 -33.35 2.69
C ARG A 540 24.34 -32.68 3.04
N GLY A 541 24.47 -31.38 2.75
CA GLY A 541 25.64 -30.59 3.09
C GLY A 541 25.76 -30.37 4.61
N GLN A 542 26.98 -30.11 5.09
CA GLN A 542 27.11 -29.61 6.46
C GLN A 542 26.37 -28.27 6.59
N PRO A 543 25.63 -28.02 7.69
CA PRO A 543 24.99 -26.73 7.90
C PRO A 543 26.01 -25.61 7.74
N SER A 544 25.66 -24.57 6.96
CA SER A 544 26.48 -23.37 6.87
C SER A 544 26.84 -22.89 8.28
N PRO A 545 28.12 -22.56 8.58
CA PRO A 545 28.51 -22.11 9.91
C PRO A 545 27.68 -20.88 10.31
N GLU A 546 27.23 -20.84 11.56
CA GLU A 546 26.40 -19.76 12.09
C GLU A 546 26.99 -18.37 11.77
N PRO A 547 26.15 -17.35 11.48
CA PRO A 547 26.63 -15.99 11.30
C PRO A 547 27.49 -15.60 12.50
N LYS A 548 28.74 -15.16 12.25
CA LYS A 548 29.65 -14.77 13.33
C LYS A 548 28.98 -13.70 14.20
N GLN A 549 28.54 -14.09 15.40
CA GLN A 549 28.01 -13.17 16.40
C GLN A 549 29.04 -12.06 16.66
N GLY A 550 28.58 -10.81 16.65
CA GLY A 550 29.43 -9.68 16.96
C GLY A 550 29.99 -9.78 18.38
N LEU A 551 31.16 -9.17 18.62
CA LEU A 551 31.85 -9.22 19.92
C LEU A 551 30.92 -8.86 21.10
N LEU A 552 29.96 -7.97 20.90
CA LEU A 552 28.96 -7.56 21.89
C LEU A 552 27.94 -8.66 22.23
N GLN A 553 27.50 -9.48 21.27
CA GLN A 553 26.60 -10.62 21.56
C GLN A 553 27.31 -11.74 22.33
N ARG A 554 28.62 -11.92 22.10
CA ARG A 554 29.44 -12.86 22.88
C ARG A 554 29.68 -12.42 24.33
N LEU A 555 29.68 -11.11 24.58
CA LEU A 555 29.91 -10.55 25.92
C LEU A 555 28.63 -10.48 26.76
N PHE A 556 27.44 -10.46 26.14
CA PHE A 556 26.17 -10.26 26.84
C PHE A 556 25.13 -11.37 26.64
N GLY A 557 25.47 -12.46 25.97
CA GLY A 557 24.54 -13.54 25.66
C GLY A 557 24.91 -14.88 26.30
N ARG A 558 24.60 -15.06 27.59
CA ARG A 558 24.33 -16.36 28.23
C ARG A 558 23.87 -16.17 29.69
N GLN A 559 22.56 -16.24 29.93
CA GLN A 559 21.94 -17.07 30.97
C GLN A 559 20.43 -16.90 30.91
N ASP A 560 19.72 -17.96 30.53
CA ASP A 560 18.39 -18.29 31.06
C ASP A 560 18.17 -19.79 30.81
N CYS A 561 18.64 -20.60 31.76
CA CYS A 561 18.12 -21.93 32.03
C CYS A 561 17.74 -21.96 33.51
N CYS A 562 16.47 -22.30 33.73
CA CYS A 562 15.72 -22.46 34.97
C CYS A 562 16.52 -22.58 36.28
N GLY A 563 16.11 -21.81 37.29
CA GLY A 563 16.37 -22.08 38.70
C GLY A 563 15.71 -21.04 39.61
N ASN A 564 14.71 -21.48 40.37
CA ASN A 564 14.18 -20.77 41.53
C ASN A 564 15.32 -20.26 42.43
N CYS A 565 15.34 -18.97 42.76
CA CYS A 565 15.39 -18.46 44.14
C CYS A 565 15.37 -16.93 44.16
N SER A 566 14.78 -16.42 45.23
CA SER A 566 14.65 -15.03 45.68
C SER A 566 15.91 -14.16 45.53
N ASP A 567 15.74 -12.95 45.02
CA ASP A 567 16.72 -11.86 45.18
C ASP A 567 16.19 -10.83 46.17
N SER A 568 16.82 -10.85 47.35
CA SER A 568 16.97 -9.72 48.25
C SER A 568 18.08 -8.79 47.76
N GLU A 569 17.90 -7.52 48.08
CA GLU A 569 18.77 -6.34 47.92
C GLU A 569 20.29 -6.60 47.99
N GLU A 570 21.06 -5.94 47.12
CA GLU A 570 22.04 -4.90 47.51
C GLU A 570 22.78 -4.34 46.28
N GLU A 571 22.90 -3.00 46.21
CA GLU A 571 23.84 -2.28 45.34
C GLU A 571 25.29 -2.68 45.67
N PRO A 572 26.23 -2.42 44.75
CA PRO A 572 27.21 -1.43 45.15
C PRO A 572 27.62 -0.42 44.08
N THR A 573 28.07 0.69 44.64
CA THR A 573 28.52 1.94 44.08
C THR A 573 29.89 1.87 43.39
N ARG A 574 30.03 2.68 42.33
CA ARG A 574 31.22 3.45 41.88
C ARG A 574 32.56 2.73 41.64
N LEU A 575 33.08 2.90 40.42
CA LEU A 575 34.03 3.99 40.09
C LEU A 575 33.99 4.32 38.59
#